data_AF-A0A1N6DP34-F1
#
_entry.id   AF-A0A1N6DP34-F1
#
_cell.length_a   1.000
_cell.length_b   1.000
_cell.length_c   1.000
_cell.angle_alpha   90.00
_cell.angle_beta   90.00
_cell.angle_gamma   90.00
#
_symmetry.space_group_name_H-M   'P 1'
#
loop_
_entity.id
_entity.type
_entity.pdbx_description
1 polymer ?
#
loop_
_entity_poly.entity_id
_entity_poly.type
_entity_poly.pdbx_seq_one_letter_code
_entity_poly.pdbx_strand_id
1 'polypeptide(L)'
;MRVLLILVVLIFSASSVFAEIPKAQTPLSRKAQKLRMGMSKASVIRMFGKPTWAIIPGDKDGDYDILMGDMVLELQWDNGSCVPVAVSFDIQMEVIGWDEGRLCLDKPVFNPPDEWKCSAPTRAKYCK
;
A
#
# COMPACT_ATOMS: atom_id res chain seq x y z
N MET A 1 56.59 -1.98 -44.61
CA MET A 1 56.16 -1.94 -43.19
C MET A 1 54.65 -1.84 -43.15
N ARG A 2 53.93 -2.91 -42.79
CA ARG A 2 52.48 -2.89 -42.59
C ARG A 2 52.23 -2.92 -41.08
N VAL A 3 51.68 -1.83 -40.53
CA VAL A 3 51.29 -1.74 -39.13
C VAL A 3 49.86 -2.28 -39.02
N LEU A 4 49.70 -3.40 -38.32
CA LEU A 4 48.39 -4.02 -38.06
C LEU A 4 47.81 -3.38 -36.79
N LEU A 5 46.77 -2.56 -36.93
CA LEU A 5 46.03 -2.00 -35.80
C LEU A 5 45.06 -3.06 -35.28
N ILE A 6 45.31 -3.60 -34.08
CA ILE A 6 44.39 -4.51 -33.39
C ILE A 6 43.41 -3.66 -32.60
N LEU A 7 42.16 -3.60 -33.07
CA LEU A 7 41.05 -2.93 -32.39
C LEU A 7 40.54 -3.87 -31.27
N VAL A 8 40.87 -3.56 -30.02
CA VAL A 8 40.35 -4.28 -28.84
C VAL A 8 38.99 -3.68 -28.48
N VAL A 9 37.91 -4.41 -28.78
CA VAL A 9 36.54 -4.03 -28.40
C VAL A 9 36.28 -4.50 -26.97
N LEU A 10 36.32 -3.58 -26.01
CA LEU A 10 35.93 -3.80 -24.62
C LEU A 10 34.40 -3.82 -24.52
N ILE A 11 33.82 -5.02 -24.40
CA ILE A 11 32.39 -5.21 -24.11
C ILE A 11 32.18 -4.96 -22.61
N PHE A 12 31.71 -3.77 -22.25
CA PHE A 12 31.25 -3.47 -20.89
C PHE A 12 29.91 -4.17 -20.64
N SER A 13 29.94 -5.27 -19.90
CA SER A 13 28.74 -5.94 -19.39
C SER A 13 28.11 -5.09 -18.28
N ALA A 14 27.11 -4.28 -18.62
CA ALA A 14 26.31 -3.57 -17.63
C ALA A 14 25.53 -4.58 -16.78
N SER A 15 25.98 -4.80 -15.55
CA SER A 15 25.25 -5.64 -14.59
C SER A 15 24.08 -4.84 -14.03
N SER A 16 22.86 -5.19 -14.43
CA SER A 16 21.64 -4.63 -13.84
C SER A 16 21.52 -5.12 -12.40
N VAL A 17 21.78 -4.25 -11.43
CA VAL A 17 21.47 -4.50 -10.02
C VAL A 17 19.96 -4.38 -9.86
N PHE A 18 19.25 -5.50 -9.89
CA PHE A 18 17.84 -5.51 -9.49
C PHE A 18 17.76 -5.38 -7.97
N ALA A 19 17.11 -4.33 -7.49
CA ALA A 19 16.78 -4.21 -6.07
C ALA A 19 15.82 -5.34 -5.68
N GLU A 20 16.20 -6.16 -4.69
CA GLU A 20 15.33 -7.22 -4.18
C GLU A 20 14.11 -6.61 -3.46
N ILE A 21 12.91 -7.04 -3.84
CA ILE A 21 11.69 -6.66 -3.13
C ILE A 21 11.72 -7.32 -1.75
N PRO A 22 11.56 -6.56 -0.65
CA PRO A 22 11.53 -7.11 0.70
C PRO A 22 10.50 -8.25 0.82
N LYS A 23 10.85 -9.31 1.54
CA LYS A 23 9.94 -10.44 1.77
C LYS A 23 8.80 -10.01 2.70
N ALA A 24 7.62 -10.61 2.54
CA ALA A 24 6.50 -10.39 3.44
C ALA A 24 6.81 -10.98 4.84
N GLN A 25 6.98 -10.10 5.83
CA GLN A 25 7.47 -10.48 7.15
C GLN A 25 6.33 -10.90 8.10
N THR A 26 5.17 -10.25 8.01
CA THR A 26 4.04 -10.48 8.92
C THR A 26 2.96 -11.40 8.33
N PRO A 27 2.08 -12.00 9.15
CA PRO A 27 0.90 -12.71 8.65
C PRO A 27 0.00 -11.85 7.76
N LEU A 28 -0.12 -10.56 8.07
CA LEU A 28 -0.92 -9.60 7.32
C LEU A 28 -0.32 -9.34 5.94
N SER A 29 0.99 -9.12 5.86
CA SER A 29 1.70 -8.96 4.59
C SER A 29 1.61 -10.21 3.71
N ARG A 30 1.65 -11.41 4.30
CA ARG A 30 1.44 -12.66 3.56
C ARG A 30 0.01 -12.84 3.05
N LYS A 31 -0.99 -12.28 3.74
CA LYS A 31 -2.37 -12.22 3.21
C LYS A 31 -2.46 -11.24 2.04
N ALA A 32 -1.77 -10.10 2.11
CA ALA A 32 -1.74 -9.09 1.04
C ALA A 32 -1.24 -9.63 -0.30
N GLN A 33 -0.32 -10.60 -0.30
CA GLN A 33 0.10 -11.33 -1.51
C GLN A 33 -1.02 -12.07 -2.26
N LYS A 34 -2.17 -12.31 -1.59
CA LYS A 34 -3.32 -13.00 -2.17
C LYS A 34 -4.36 -12.03 -2.74
N LEU A 35 -4.16 -10.73 -2.57
CA LEU A 35 -5.02 -9.70 -3.15
C LEU A 35 -4.94 -9.74 -4.67
N ARG A 36 -6.02 -9.26 -5.29
CA ARG A 36 -6.23 -9.23 -6.73
C ARG A 36 -7.07 -8.01 -7.06
N MET A 37 -6.81 -7.44 -8.23
CA MET A 37 -7.68 -6.40 -8.81
C MET A 37 -9.12 -6.91 -8.92
N GLY A 38 -10.10 -6.02 -8.69
CA GLY A 38 -11.52 -6.37 -8.78
C GLY A 38 -12.09 -7.12 -7.55
N MET A 39 -11.26 -7.45 -6.54
CA MET A 39 -11.76 -8.12 -5.35
C MET A 39 -12.66 -7.16 -4.56
N SER A 40 -13.83 -7.61 -4.07
CA SER A 40 -14.74 -6.72 -3.35
C SER A 40 -14.20 -6.32 -1.97
N LYS A 41 -14.52 -5.10 -1.52
CA LYS A 41 -14.23 -4.60 -0.17
C LYS A 41 -14.65 -5.58 0.93
N ALA A 42 -15.83 -6.20 0.80
CA ALA A 42 -16.31 -7.20 1.75
C ALA A 42 -15.44 -8.47 1.79
N SER A 43 -14.91 -8.91 0.65
CA SER A 43 -13.97 -10.03 0.59
C SER A 43 -12.64 -9.69 1.27
N VAL A 44 -12.13 -8.49 1.02
CA VAL A 44 -10.91 -7.99 1.67
C VAL A 44 -11.12 -7.90 3.20
N ILE A 45 -12.18 -7.24 3.68
CA ILE A 45 -12.46 -7.15 5.12
C ILE A 45 -12.58 -8.54 5.76
N ARG A 46 -13.16 -9.52 5.07
CA ARG A 46 -13.22 -10.91 5.56
C ARG A 46 -11.85 -11.56 5.67
N MET A 47 -10.94 -11.25 4.76
CA MET A 47 -9.57 -11.80 4.73
C MET A 47 -8.68 -11.17 5.82
N PHE A 48 -8.76 -9.85 6.01
CA PHE A 48 -7.86 -9.08 6.87
C PHE A 48 -8.45 -8.77 8.25
N GLY A 49 -9.77 -8.81 8.41
CA GLY A 49 -10.48 -8.33 9.59
C GLY A 49 -10.90 -6.87 9.45
N LYS A 50 -11.40 -6.28 10.55
CA LYS A 50 -11.78 -4.86 10.59
C LYS A 50 -10.55 -3.99 10.26
N PRO A 51 -10.65 -3.01 9.35
CA PRO A 51 -9.57 -2.06 9.09
C PRO A 51 -9.29 -1.23 10.34
N THR A 52 -8.02 -0.86 10.52
CA THR A 52 -7.58 0.05 11.60
C THR A 52 -7.83 1.50 11.23
N TRP A 53 -7.79 1.83 9.93
CA TRP A 53 -7.99 3.19 9.45
C TRP A 53 -8.56 3.24 8.03
N ALA A 54 -8.99 4.43 7.60
CA ALA A 54 -9.38 4.71 6.23
C ALA A 54 -8.95 6.12 5.78
N ILE A 55 -8.49 6.24 4.53
CA ILE A 55 -8.32 7.52 3.83
C ILE A 55 -9.50 7.66 2.86
N ILE A 56 -10.19 8.79 2.95
CA ILE A 56 -11.46 9.00 2.25
C ILE A 56 -11.43 10.39 1.61
N PRO A 57 -10.83 10.56 0.42
CA PRO A 57 -10.57 11.88 -0.18
C PRO A 57 -11.82 12.74 -0.45
N GLY A 58 -13.02 12.16 -0.41
CA GLY A 58 -14.26 12.91 -0.63
C GLY A 58 -15.07 13.24 0.63
N ASP A 59 -14.66 12.76 1.82
CA ASP A 59 -15.48 12.86 3.04
C ASP A 59 -15.28 14.19 3.76
N LYS A 60 -15.84 15.24 3.17
CA LYS A 60 -15.72 16.61 3.67
C LYS A 60 -16.51 16.85 4.97
N ASP A 61 -17.55 16.05 5.22
CA ASP A 61 -18.50 16.25 6.32
C ASP A 61 -18.31 15.25 7.49
N GLY A 62 -17.52 14.19 7.28
CA GLY A 62 -16.76 13.53 8.34
C GLY A 62 -17.44 12.43 9.13
N ASP A 63 -18.57 11.92 8.65
CA ASP A 63 -19.28 10.77 9.21
C ASP A 63 -19.47 9.66 8.16
N TYR A 64 -18.62 9.57 7.14
CA TYR A 64 -18.77 8.55 6.10
C TYR A 64 -18.69 7.14 6.68
N ASP A 65 -19.81 6.43 6.61
CA ASP A 65 -19.84 5.01 6.92
C ASP A 65 -19.06 4.26 5.83
N ILE A 66 -17.85 3.84 6.17
CA ILE A 66 -16.98 3.02 5.33
C ILE A 66 -17.66 1.73 4.83
N LEU A 67 -18.82 1.36 5.36
CA LEU A 67 -19.63 0.25 4.90
C LEU A 67 -20.61 0.65 3.77
N MET A 68 -21.03 1.92 3.65
CA MET A 68 -22.13 2.34 2.76
C MET A 68 -21.75 2.65 1.31
N GLY A 69 -20.47 2.85 1.00
CA GLY A 69 -19.87 2.51 -0.30
C GLY A 69 -20.45 3.17 -1.56
N ASP A 70 -19.91 4.33 -1.93
CA ASP A 70 -20.14 5.07 -3.17
C ASP A 70 -18.95 5.98 -3.57
N MET A 71 -17.79 5.85 -2.91
CA MET A 71 -16.63 6.71 -3.13
C MET A 71 -15.29 5.96 -3.13
N VAL A 72 -14.31 6.54 -3.81
CA VAL A 72 -12.92 6.07 -3.73
C VAL A 72 -12.44 6.19 -2.29
N LEU A 73 -11.84 5.12 -1.77
CA LEU A 73 -11.29 5.08 -0.42
C LEU A 73 -10.10 4.14 -0.36
N GLU A 74 -9.24 4.34 0.64
CA GLU A 74 -8.20 3.39 1.01
C GLU A 74 -8.46 2.89 2.43
N LEU A 75 -8.44 1.58 2.63
CA LEU A 75 -8.47 0.97 3.95
C LEU A 75 -7.07 0.56 4.36
N GLN A 76 -6.73 0.77 5.63
CA GLN A 76 -5.44 0.40 6.18
C GLN A 76 -5.59 -0.50 7.41
N TRP A 77 -4.67 -1.45 7.56
CA TRP A 77 -4.55 -2.35 8.69
C TRP A 77 -3.19 -2.18 9.35
N ASP A 78 -3.21 -1.98 10.66
CA ASP A 78 -1.99 -1.94 11.47
C ASP A 78 -1.20 -3.25 11.32
N ASN A 79 0.09 -3.10 11.10
CA ASN A 79 1.03 -4.17 10.83
C ASN A 79 2.20 -4.16 11.83
N GLY A 80 1.98 -3.58 13.02
CA GLY A 80 2.97 -3.51 14.10
C GLY A 80 4.13 -2.58 13.77
N SER A 81 5.36 -3.08 13.85
CA SER A 81 6.56 -2.31 13.47
C SER A 81 6.76 -2.22 11.95
N CYS A 82 5.86 -2.79 11.16
CA CYS A 82 5.93 -2.77 9.71
C CYS A 82 5.01 -1.70 9.10
N VAL A 83 5.27 -1.34 7.84
CA VAL A 83 4.38 -0.49 7.06
C VAL A 83 2.98 -1.12 7.08
N PRO A 84 1.92 -0.31 7.27
CA PRO A 84 0.54 -0.81 7.22
C PRO A 84 0.26 -1.54 5.91
N VAL A 85 -0.60 -2.55 5.95
CA VAL A 85 -1.21 -3.05 4.72
C VAL A 85 -2.28 -2.06 4.32
N ALA A 86 -2.18 -1.48 3.13
CA ALA A 86 -3.12 -0.50 2.60
C ALA A 86 -3.78 -1.07 1.35
N VAL A 87 -5.10 -0.89 1.18
CA VAL A 87 -5.84 -1.37 0.02
C VAL A 87 -6.76 -0.27 -0.48
N SER A 88 -6.57 0.12 -1.73
CA SER A 88 -7.35 1.17 -2.39
C SER A 88 -8.52 0.56 -3.15
N PHE A 89 -9.68 1.20 -3.06
CA PHE A 89 -10.94 0.79 -3.67
C PHE A 89 -11.50 1.91 -4.55
N ASP A 90 -12.14 1.54 -5.66
CA ASP A 90 -12.91 2.46 -6.48
C ASP A 90 -14.33 2.71 -5.92
N ILE A 91 -15.13 3.48 -6.68
CA ILE A 91 -16.52 3.81 -6.32
C ILE A 91 -17.44 2.58 -6.33
N GLN A 92 -17.06 1.49 -7.02
CA GLN A 92 -17.74 0.20 -7.03
C GLN A 92 -17.34 -0.68 -5.83
N MET A 93 -16.43 -0.18 -4.97
CA MET A 93 -15.88 -0.91 -3.82
C MET A 93 -15.06 -2.14 -4.24
N GLU A 94 -14.37 -2.06 -5.37
CA GLU A 94 -13.47 -3.08 -5.87
C GLU A 94 -12.01 -2.65 -5.74
N VAL A 95 -11.12 -3.62 -5.48
CA VAL A 95 -9.68 -3.37 -5.32
C VAL A 95 -9.07 -2.81 -6.60
N ILE A 96 -8.42 -1.65 -6.48
CA ILE A 96 -7.66 -1.00 -7.56
C ILE A 96 -6.15 -0.90 -7.28
N GLY A 97 -5.72 -1.23 -6.07
CA GLY A 97 -4.31 -1.23 -5.68
C GLY A 97 -4.10 -1.59 -4.21
N TRP A 98 -2.87 -1.94 -3.84
CA TRP A 98 -2.52 -2.19 -2.44
C TRP A 98 -1.01 -2.07 -2.18
N ASP A 99 -0.67 -1.75 -0.93
CA ASP A 99 0.66 -1.97 -0.34
C ASP A 99 0.62 -3.21 0.56
N GLU A 100 1.59 -4.10 0.39
CA GLU A 100 1.68 -5.34 1.16
C GLU A 100 2.35 -5.17 2.53
N GLY A 101 2.81 -3.98 2.89
CA GLY A 101 3.38 -3.70 4.20
C GLY A 101 4.67 -4.48 4.46
N ARG A 102 5.49 -4.71 3.42
CA ARG A 102 6.66 -5.62 3.49
C ARG A 102 7.86 -5.04 4.24
N LEU A 103 7.93 -3.72 4.34
CA LEU A 103 9.02 -3.01 4.99
C LEU A 103 8.74 -2.90 6.49
N CYS A 104 9.71 -3.30 7.32
CA CYS A 104 9.64 -3.12 8.76
C CYS A 104 10.70 -2.14 9.22
N LEU A 105 10.31 -1.21 10.09
CA LEU A 105 11.16 -0.15 10.61
C LEU A 105 11.28 -0.28 12.12
N ASP A 106 12.36 0.26 12.69
CA ASP A 106 12.61 0.24 14.14
C ASP A 106 11.60 1.09 14.94
N LYS A 107 10.81 1.91 14.25
CA LYS A 107 9.74 2.73 14.81
C LYS A 107 8.45 2.50 14.01
N PRO A 108 7.27 2.56 14.65
CA PRO A 108 6.01 2.45 13.95
C PRO A 108 5.94 3.50 12.85
N VAL A 109 5.66 3.05 11.62
CA VAL A 109 5.68 3.91 10.43
C VAL A 109 4.49 4.86 10.43
N PHE A 110 3.39 4.44 11.04
CA PHE A 110 2.16 5.19 11.12
C PHE A 110 1.42 4.78 12.40
N ASN A 111 0.90 5.78 13.12
CA ASN A 111 0.02 5.55 14.27
C ASN A 111 -1.27 6.34 14.03
N PRO A 112 -2.35 5.70 13.54
CA PRO A 112 -3.60 6.41 13.29
C PRO A 112 -4.19 6.94 14.61
N PRO A 113 -4.89 8.09 14.59
CA PRO A 113 -5.67 8.56 15.72
C PRO A 113 -6.72 7.55 16.20
N ASP A 114 -7.09 7.60 17.48
CA ASP A 114 -8.08 6.68 18.06
C ASP A 114 -9.52 6.88 17.53
N GLU A 115 -9.80 8.06 16.95
CA GLU A 115 -11.14 8.45 16.52
C GLU A 115 -11.29 8.55 14.99
N TRP A 116 -12.41 8.03 14.49
CA TRP A 116 -12.73 7.87 13.06
C TRP A 116 -13.57 9.03 12.48
N LYS A 117 -13.39 10.27 12.94
CA LYS A 117 -14.21 11.42 12.51
C LYS A 117 -13.39 12.46 11.78
N CYS A 118 -13.77 12.87 10.55
CA CYS A 118 -13.01 13.90 9.83
C CYS A 118 -13.17 15.30 10.44
N SER A 119 -14.16 15.48 11.31
CA SER A 119 -14.28 16.65 12.19
C SER A 119 -13.16 16.74 13.23
N ALA A 120 -12.44 15.66 13.52
CA ALA A 120 -11.25 15.69 14.36
C ALA A 120 -10.09 16.40 13.62
N PRO A 121 -9.44 17.43 14.21
CA PRO A 121 -8.35 18.17 13.58
C PRO A 121 -7.16 17.30 13.14
N THR A 122 -6.90 16.21 13.86
CA THR A 122 -5.84 15.24 13.56
C THR A 122 -6.10 14.45 12.27
N ARG A 123 -7.37 14.36 11.83
CA ARG A 123 -7.83 13.62 10.66
C ARG A 123 -8.19 14.50 9.47
N ALA A 124 -8.52 15.78 9.67
CA ALA A 124 -8.95 16.70 8.61
C ALA A 124 -8.00 16.80 7.39
N LYS A 125 -6.72 16.41 7.51
CA LYS A 125 -5.77 16.34 6.39
C LYS A 125 -5.92 15.11 5.49
N TYR A 126 -6.66 14.08 5.92
CA TYR A 126 -6.85 12.80 5.23
C TYR A 126 -8.26 12.61 4.63
N CYS A 127 -9.10 13.64 4.74
CA CYS A 127 -10.47 13.64 4.22
C CYS A 127 -10.73 14.77 3.21
N LYS A 128 -9.66 15.34 2.64
CA LYS A 128 -9.72 16.44 1.66
C LYS A 128 -9.65 15.94 0.23
#